data_AF-A0A371J234-F1
#
_entry.id   AF-A0A371J234-F1
#
_cell.length_a   1.000
_cell.length_b   1.000
_cell.length_c   1.000
_cell.angle_alpha   90.00
_cell.angle_beta   90.00
_cell.angle_gamma   90.00
#
_symmetry.space_group_name_H-M   'P 1'
#
loop_
_entity.id
_entity.type
_entity.pdbx_description
1 polymer ?
#
loop_
_entity_poly.entity_id
_entity_poly.type
_entity_poly.pdbx_seq_one_letter_code
_entity_poly.pdbx_strand_id
1 'polypeptide(L)'
;MEIIGFILLTSLLIRNYIKMPEILGLSKDNPKVKTARSSQILFLVFVIGVKLAPVLGLDEIFSSEINEKIYIGFYAVILMYFGNILPRMTLAEKTGINLPCYQFEKTSWRKITKISGYLFFILGFTMFILKFCFNLKQVYEVALEMIFFVLFVVSLICILTYYLKIIFLRRAK
;
A
#
# COMPACT_ATOMS: atom_id res chain seq x y z
N MET A 1 -20.45 -7.29 11.22
CA MET A 1 -20.01 -6.35 10.15
C MET A 1 -18.62 -6.69 9.60
N GLU A 2 -17.67 -7.16 10.41
CA GLU A 2 -16.31 -7.49 9.93
C GLU A 2 -16.24 -8.59 8.86
N ILE A 3 -17.04 -9.67 8.98
CA ILE A 3 -17.04 -10.77 8.02
C ILE A 3 -17.49 -10.30 6.63
N ILE A 4 -18.52 -9.45 6.56
CA ILE A 4 -19.01 -8.88 5.29
C ILE A 4 -17.92 -8.03 4.65
N GLY A 5 -17.24 -7.17 5.43
CA GLY A 5 -16.12 -6.36 4.94
C GLY A 5 -14.97 -7.22 4.39
N PHE A 6 -14.64 -8.32 5.08
CA PHE A 6 -13.62 -9.26 4.63
C PHE A 6 -14.01 -9.99 3.34
N ILE A 7 -15.26 -10.45 3.21
CA ILE A 7 -15.78 -11.06 1.97
C ILE A 7 -15.72 -10.06 0.81
N LEU A 8 -16.17 -8.82 1.04
CA LEU A 8 -16.13 -7.76 0.03
C LEU A 8 -14.69 -7.47 -0.41
N LEU A 9 -13.76 -7.28 0.53
CA LEU A 9 -12.35 -7.04 0.23
C LEU A 9 -11.75 -8.19 -0.61
N THR A 10 -11.99 -9.43 -0.19
CA THR A 10 -11.51 -10.63 -0.89
C THR A 10 -12.08 -10.69 -2.31
N SER A 11 -13.38 -10.45 -2.48
CA SER A 11 -14.04 -10.45 -3.80
C SER A 11 -13.48 -9.37 -4.74
N LEU A 12 -13.18 -8.18 -4.21
CA LEU A 12 -12.56 -7.09 -4.95
C LEU A 12 -11.13 -7.44 -5.39
N LEU A 13 -10.34 -8.05 -4.51
CA LEU A 13 -8.98 -8.48 -4.83
C LEU A 13 -8.98 -9.56 -5.92
N ILE A 14 -9.88 -10.55 -5.84
CA ILE A 14 -10.03 -11.59 -6.87
C ILE A 14 -10.44 -10.97 -8.22
N ARG A 15 -11.43 -10.08 -8.21
CA ARG A 15 -11.86 -9.36 -9.43
C ARG A 15 -10.70 -8.59 -10.06
N ASN A 16 -9.93 -7.86 -9.26
CA ASN A 16 -8.79 -7.09 -9.74
C ASN A 16 -7.66 -7.98 -10.26
N TYR A 17 -7.43 -9.14 -9.64
CA TYR A 17 -6.45 -10.12 -10.10
C TYR A 17 -6.77 -10.61 -11.52
N ILE A 18 -8.03 -10.97 -11.77
CA ILE A 18 -8.50 -11.45 -13.07
C ILE A 18 -8.32 -10.35 -14.12
N LYS A 19 -8.83 -9.14 -13.82
CA LYS A 19 -8.84 -7.98 -14.73
C LYS A 19 -7.53 -7.18 -14.77
N MET A 20 -6.47 -7.62 -14.08
CA MET A 20 -5.20 -6.89 -14.01
C MET A 20 -4.62 -6.46 -15.38
N PRO A 21 -4.65 -7.29 -16.45
CA PRO A 21 -4.17 -6.88 -17.77
C PRO A 21 -4.98 -5.71 -18.35
N GLU A 22 -6.31 -5.74 -18.17
CA GLU A 22 -7.22 -4.68 -18.62
C GLU A 22 -6.97 -3.38 -17.84
N ILE A 23 -6.88 -3.48 -16.50
CA ILE A 23 -6.62 -2.35 -15.59
C ILE A 23 -5.33 -1.63 -15.95
N LEU A 24 -4.27 -2.39 -16.23
CA LEU A 24 -2.96 -1.86 -16.58
C LEU A 24 -2.82 -1.50 -18.07
N GLY A 25 -3.76 -1.92 -18.93
CA GLY A 25 -3.66 -1.74 -20.38
C GLY A 25 -2.52 -2.53 -21.02
N LEU A 26 -2.09 -3.65 -20.42
CA LEU A 26 -0.95 -4.46 -20.86
C LEU A 26 -1.37 -5.87 -21.27
N SER A 27 -0.54 -6.54 -22.07
CA SER A 27 -0.74 -7.95 -22.41
C SER A 27 -0.68 -8.84 -21.15
N LYS A 28 -1.41 -9.96 -21.18
CA LYS A 28 -1.48 -10.91 -20.05
C LYS A 28 -0.11 -11.44 -19.63
N ASP A 29 0.81 -11.60 -20.58
CA ASP A 29 2.16 -12.14 -20.36
C ASP A 29 3.18 -11.07 -19.96
N ASN A 30 2.75 -9.81 -19.83
CA ASN A 30 3.66 -8.73 -19.45
C ASN A 30 4.21 -8.95 -18.03
N PRO A 31 5.53 -8.84 -17.80
CA PRO A 31 6.13 -9.01 -16.46
C PRO A 31 5.52 -8.10 -15.38
N LYS A 32 5.03 -6.92 -15.75
CA LYS A 32 4.37 -5.97 -14.83
C LYS A 32 3.01 -6.46 -14.36
N VAL A 33 2.25 -7.11 -15.24
CA VAL A 33 0.97 -7.77 -14.90
C VAL A 33 1.24 -8.91 -13.92
N LYS A 34 2.27 -9.73 -14.19
CA LYS A 34 2.70 -10.80 -13.28
C LYS A 34 3.06 -10.25 -11.90
N THR A 35 3.84 -9.16 -11.86
CA THR A 35 4.23 -8.51 -10.61
C THR A 35 3.03 -8.01 -9.81
N ALA A 36 2.13 -7.27 -10.45
CA ALA A 36 0.94 -6.72 -9.79
C ALA A 36 0.02 -7.83 -9.24
N ARG A 37 -0.16 -8.92 -9.99
CA ARG A 37 -0.87 -10.12 -9.55
C ARG A 37 -0.21 -10.79 -8.35
N SER A 38 1.11 -10.98 -8.39
CA SER A 38 1.86 -11.55 -7.26
C SER A 38 1.74 -10.70 -6.00
N SER A 39 1.81 -9.37 -6.13
CA SER A 39 1.62 -8.46 -4.99
C SER A 39 0.22 -8.56 -4.39
N GLN A 40 -0.82 -8.72 -5.22
CA GLN A 40 -2.19 -8.95 -4.73
C GLN A 40 -2.36 -10.29 -4.02
N ILE A 41 -1.78 -11.38 -4.57
CA ILE A 41 -1.81 -12.69 -3.90
C ILE A 41 -1.12 -12.59 -2.54
N LEU A 42 0.06 -11.96 -2.47
CA LEU A 42 0.76 -11.81 -1.20
C LEU A 42 -0.07 -11.02 -0.19
N PHE A 43 -0.71 -9.93 -0.61
CA PHE A 43 -1.61 -9.17 0.25
C PHE A 43 -2.78 -10.02 0.74
N LEU A 44 -3.37 -10.83 -0.15
CA LEU A 44 -4.48 -11.71 0.21
C LEU A 44 -4.06 -12.77 1.23
N VAL A 45 -2.92 -13.45 0.99
CA VAL A 45 -2.34 -14.42 1.93
C VAL A 45 -2.08 -13.78 3.28
N PHE A 46 -1.57 -12.54 3.29
CA PHE A 46 -1.34 -11.77 4.51
C PHE A 46 -2.65 -11.51 5.28
N VAL A 47 -3.68 -10.96 4.64
CA VAL A 47 -4.96 -10.65 5.30
C VAL A 47 -5.63 -11.93 5.83
N ILE A 48 -5.63 -13.01 5.04
CA ILE A 48 -6.15 -14.31 5.46
C ILE A 48 -5.36 -14.84 6.65
N GLY A 49 -4.02 -14.80 6.59
CA GLY A 49 -3.13 -15.30 7.65
C GLY A 49 -3.37 -14.60 8.98
N VAL A 50 -3.47 -13.26 8.98
CA VAL A 50 -3.79 -12.48 10.19
C VAL A 50 -5.16 -12.85 10.77
N LYS A 51 -6.16 -13.11 9.93
CA LYS A 51 -7.51 -13.51 10.39
C LYS A 51 -7.58 -14.96 10.87
N LEU A 52 -6.80 -15.86 10.28
CA LEU A 52 -6.76 -17.27 10.69
C LEU A 52 -5.87 -17.52 11.92
N ALA A 53 -4.87 -16.68 12.17
CA ALA A 53 -3.95 -16.84 13.30
C ALA A 53 -4.66 -17.10 14.66
N PRO A 54 -5.64 -16.28 15.09
CA PRO A 54 -6.37 -16.54 16.34
C PRO A 54 -7.28 -17.77 16.27
N VAL A 55 -7.85 -18.06 15.10
CA VAL A 55 -8.71 -19.26 14.91
C VAL A 55 -7.91 -20.56 15.06
N LEU A 56 -6.63 -20.51 14.71
CA LEU A 56 -5.70 -21.62 14.82
C LEU A 56 -4.95 -21.65 16.17
N GLY A 57 -5.27 -20.74 17.10
CA GLY A 57 -4.60 -20.62 18.40
C GLY A 57 -3.12 -20.21 18.31
N LEU A 58 -2.70 -19.59 17.20
CA LEU A 58 -1.29 -19.19 17.02
C LEU A 58 -0.89 -18.04 17.96
N ASP A 59 -1.86 -17.26 18.41
CA ASP A 59 -1.73 -16.19 19.41
C ASP A 59 -1.63 -16.70 20.86
N GLU A 60 -1.73 -18.01 21.08
CA GLU A 60 -1.54 -18.63 22.41
C GLU A 60 -0.16 -19.32 22.55
N ILE A 61 0.61 -19.41 21.46
CA ILE A 61 1.91 -20.11 21.44
C ILE A 61 2.95 -19.42 22.34
N PHE A 62 2.95 -18.08 22.36
CA PHE A 62 3.85 -17.28 23.19
C PHE A 62 3.07 -16.42 24.20
N SER A 63 3.80 -15.75 25.10
CA SER A 63 3.19 -14.75 25.97
C SER A 63 2.61 -13.58 25.15
N SER A 64 1.58 -12.92 25.68
CA SER A 64 0.92 -11.78 25.02
C SER A 64 1.92 -10.72 24.57
N GLU A 65 2.92 -10.40 25.39
CA GLU A 65 3.94 -9.39 25.06
C GLU A 65 4.80 -9.80 23.85
N ILE A 66 5.18 -11.08 23.78
CA ILE A 66 5.98 -11.61 22.67
C ILE A 66 5.14 -11.64 21.40
N ASN A 67 3.89 -12.10 21.47
CA ASN A 67 2.99 -12.12 20.32
C ASN A 67 2.78 -10.72 19.74
N GLU A 68 2.58 -9.71 20.58
CA GLU A 68 2.49 -8.33 20.11
C GLU A 68 3.73 -7.87 19.34
N LYS A 69 4.94 -8.18 19.84
CA LYS A 69 6.20 -7.86 19.15
C LYS A 69 6.30 -8.58 17.82
N ILE A 70 5.92 -9.86 17.76
CA ILE A 70 5.89 -10.66 16.53
C ILE A 70 4.90 -10.06 15.53
N TYR A 71 3.67 -9.76 15.95
CA TYR A 71 2.66 -9.15 15.09
C TYR A 71 3.14 -7.83 14.51
N ILE A 72 3.65 -6.92 15.35
CA ILE A 72 4.18 -5.63 14.89
C ILE A 72 5.37 -5.82 13.94
N GLY A 73 6.29 -6.73 14.24
CA GLY A 73 7.40 -7.05 13.34
C GLY A 73 6.92 -7.57 11.98
N PHE A 74 5.90 -8.42 11.98
CA PHE A 74 5.30 -8.93 10.76
C PHE A 74 4.62 -7.82 9.93
N TYR A 75 3.83 -6.94 10.58
CA TYR A 75 3.25 -5.76 9.93
C TYR A 75 4.32 -4.82 9.34
N ALA A 76 5.40 -4.57 10.09
CA ALA A 76 6.51 -3.74 9.65
C ALA A 76 7.20 -4.30 8.39
N VAL A 77 7.48 -5.61 8.36
CA VAL A 77 8.08 -6.28 7.19
C VAL A 77 7.17 -6.16 5.97
N ILE A 78 5.86 -6.36 6.15
CA ILE A 78 4.88 -6.24 5.07
C ILE A 78 4.82 -4.80 4.54
N LEU A 79 4.78 -3.80 5.42
CA LEU A 79 4.83 -2.38 5.03
C LEU A 79 6.09 -2.03 4.24
N MET A 80 7.27 -2.45 4.72
CA MET A 80 8.54 -2.25 4.02
C MET A 80 8.57 -2.94 2.65
N TYR A 81 8.04 -4.17 2.57
CA TYR A 81 7.94 -4.92 1.32
C TYR A 81 7.06 -4.20 0.29
N PHE A 82 5.84 -3.80 0.67
CA PHE A 82 4.94 -3.07 -0.23
C PHE A 82 5.48 -1.69 -0.59
N GLY A 83 6.14 -0.99 0.36
CA GLY A 83 6.86 0.25 0.09
C GLY A 83 7.94 0.09 -0.98
N ASN A 84 8.67 -1.02 -0.99
CA ASN A 84 9.69 -1.30 -2.00
C ASN A 84 9.10 -1.69 -3.39
N ILE A 85 7.89 -2.24 -3.42
CA ILE A 85 7.18 -2.57 -4.68
C ILE A 85 6.53 -1.34 -5.30
N LEU A 86 6.04 -0.41 -4.50
CA LEU A 86 5.28 0.76 -4.94
C LEU A 86 5.91 1.51 -6.13
N PRO A 87 7.24 1.78 -6.18
CA PRO A 87 7.89 2.49 -7.30
C PRO A 87 7.91 1.70 -8.61
N ARG A 88 7.66 0.39 -8.54
CA ARG A 88 7.59 -0.53 -9.70
C ARG A 88 6.15 -0.66 -10.22
N MET A 89 5.16 -0.16 -9.48
CA MET A 89 3.76 -0.21 -9.89
C MET A 89 3.51 0.71 -11.08
N THR A 90 2.85 0.16 -12.09
CA THR A 90 2.50 0.91 -13.29
C THR A 90 1.21 1.68 -13.05
N LEU A 91 1.14 2.91 -13.57
CA LEU A 91 -0.10 3.69 -13.57
C LEU A 91 -1.17 2.89 -14.31
N ALA A 92 -2.35 2.74 -13.71
CA ALA A 92 -3.44 2.02 -14.35
C ALA A 92 -4.05 2.90 -15.46
N GLU A 93 -3.67 2.65 -16.71
CA GLU A 93 -4.03 3.50 -17.86
C GLU A 93 -5.53 3.47 -18.20
N LYS A 94 -6.28 2.44 -17.73
CA LYS A 94 -7.67 2.19 -18.12
C LYS A 94 -8.64 2.03 -16.94
N THR A 95 -8.49 2.81 -15.87
CA THR A 95 -9.42 2.74 -14.72
C THR A 95 -10.69 3.56 -14.89
N GLY A 96 -10.76 4.47 -15.87
CA GLY A 96 -11.88 5.39 -16.06
C GLY A 96 -12.04 6.44 -14.94
N ILE A 97 -11.13 6.44 -13.97
CA ILE A 97 -11.12 7.37 -12.84
C ILE A 97 -10.14 8.50 -13.15
N ASN A 98 -10.65 9.70 -13.40
CA ASN A 98 -9.85 10.91 -13.57
C ASN A 98 -9.41 11.45 -12.20
N LEU A 99 -8.41 10.83 -11.56
CA LEU A 99 -7.72 11.49 -10.44
C LEU A 99 -6.61 12.41 -10.99
N PRO A 100 -6.29 13.53 -10.30
CA PRO A 100 -5.21 14.44 -10.70
C PRO A 100 -3.87 13.71 -10.92
N CYS A 101 -3.67 12.60 -10.21
CA CYS A 101 -2.49 11.75 -10.32
C CYS A 101 -2.41 10.87 -11.58
N TYR A 102 -3.51 10.65 -12.31
CA TYR A 102 -3.50 9.92 -13.59
C TYR A 102 -3.08 10.79 -14.78
N GLN A 103 -3.10 12.11 -14.63
CA GLN A 103 -2.60 13.03 -15.66
C GLN A 103 -1.08 13.18 -15.64
N PHE A 104 -0.40 12.45 -14.75
CA PHE A 104 1.06 12.44 -14.68
C PHE A 104 1.67 11.65 -15.81
N GLU A 105 2.74 12.22 -16.35
CA GLU A 105 3.68 11.46 -17.16
C GLU A 105 4.25 10.31 -16.31
N LYS A 106 4.60 9.21 -16.99
CA LYS A 106 5.18 8.00 -16.37
C LYS A 106 6.37 8.34 -15.45
N THR A 107 7.14 9.37 -15.80
CA THR A 107 8.27 9.91 -15.04
C THR A 107 7.84 10.49 -13.69
N SER A 108 6.79 11.32 -13.66
CA SER A 108 6.25 11.93 -12.44
C SER A 108 5.56 10.91 -11.53
N TRP A 109 4.80 9.97 -12.10
CA TRP A 109 4.22 8.86 -11.34
C TRP A 109 5.28 8.03 -10.61
N ARG A 110 6.38 7.71 -11.31
CA ARG A 110 7.50 6.96 -10.73
C ARG A 110 8.18 7.72 -9.59
N LYS A 111 8.27 9.05 -9.67
CA LYS A 111 8.82 9.88 -8.58
C LYS A 111 7.93 9.85 -7.35
N ILE A 112 6.62 10.04 -7.51
CA ILE A 112 5.65 10.03 -6.40
C ILE A 112 5.66 8.69 -5.71
N THR A 113 5.50 7.60 -6.46
CA THR A 113 5.52 6.24 -5.91
C THR A 113 6.85 5.87 -5.26
N LYS A 114 7.98 6.42 -5.74
CA LYS A 114 9.29 6.30 -5.08
C LYS A 114 9.33 7.00 -3.73
N ILE A 115 8.85 8.23 -3.63
CA ILE A 115 8.76 8.98 -2.37
C ILE A 115 7.84 8.24 -1.39
N SER A 116 6.65 7.84 -1.83
CA SER A 116 5.72 7.04 -1.04
C SER A 116 6.36 5.75 -0.55
N GLY A 117 7.12 5.06 -1.41
CA GLY A 117 7.82 3.83 -1.07
C GLY A 117 8.83 4.02 0.06
N TYR A 118 9.62 5.09 0.03
CA TYR A 118 10.53 5.43 1.13
C TYR A 118 9.80 5.78 2.41
N LEU A 119 8.69 6.52 2.33
CA LEU A 119 7.90 6.87 3.49
C LEU A 119 7.29 5.63 4.17
N PHE A 120 6.75 4.68 3.38
CA PHE A 120 6.25 3.41 3.92
C PHE A 120 7.35 2.54 4.50
N PHE A 121 8.55 2.57 3.90
CA PHE A 121 9.70 1.84 4.45
C PHE A 121 10.13 2.41 5.80
N ILE A 122 10.28 3.73 5.90
CA ILE A 122 10.61 4.42 7.16
C ILE A 122 9.53 4.14 8.21
N LEU A 123 8.26 4.22 7.84
CA LEU A 123 7.14 3.90 8.71
C LEU A 123 7.26 2.49 9.30
N GLY A 124 7.46 1.47 8.45
CA GLY A 124 7.60 0.09 8.92
C GLY A 124 8.79 -0.07 9.87
N PHE A 125 9.92 0.55 9.54
CA PHE A 125 11.11 0.52 10.38
C PHE A 125 10.90 1.21 11.75
N THR A 126 10.29 2.39 11.75
CA THR A 126 9.96 3.13 12.96
C THR A 126 8.97 2.37 13.83
N MET A 127 7.92 1.80 13.24
CA MET A 127 6.93 0.97 13.94
C MET A 127 7.58 -0.23 14.63
N PHE A 128 8.55 -0.88 13.97
CA PHE A 128 9.30 -1.98 14.56
C PHE A 128 10.13 -1.54 15.77
N ILE A 129 10.89 -0.44 15.65
CA ILE A 129 11.71 0.07 16.75
C ILE A 129 10.85 0.52 17.93
N LEU A 130 9.79 1.28 17.66
CA LEU A 130 8.92 1.85 18.70
C LEU A 130 8.29 0.76 19.57
N LYS A 131 8.02 -0.43 19.02
CA LYS A 131 7.44 -1.54 19.81
C LYS A 131 8.36 -2.06 20.91
N PHE A 132 9.66 -1.80 20.85
CA PHE A 132 10.59 -2.14 21.95
C PHE A 132 10.61 -1.09 23.05
N CYS A 133 10.14 0.14 22.77
CA CYS A 133 10.18 1.26 23.70
C CYS A 133 8.80 1.64 24.26
N PHE A 134 7.72 1.29 23.56
CA PHE A 134 6.36 1.76 23.82
C PHE A 134 5.34 0.63 23.82
N ASN A 135 4.18 0.89 24.44
CA ASN A 135 3.08 -0.06 24.46
C ASN A 135 2.37 -0.14 23.10
N LEU A 136 1.58 -1.20 22.90
CA LEU A 136 0.92 -1.47 21.62
C LEU A 136 0.03 -0.31 21.14
N LYS A 137 -0.72 0.30 22.06
CA LYS A 137 -1.63 1.41 21.76
C LYS A 137 -0.89 2.62 21.20
N GLN A 138 0.20 3.04 21.86
CA GLN A 138 1.03 4.16 21.42
C GLN A 138 1.65 3.90 20.04
N VAL A 139 2.13 2.68 19.78
CA VAL A 139 2.69 2.31 18.48
C VAL A 139 1.62 2.41 17.37
N TYR A 140 0.40 1.94 17.63
CA TYR A 140 -0.70 2.05 16.66
C TYR A 140 -1.12 3.49 16.39
N GLU A 141 -1.20 4.34 17.42
CA GLU A 141 -1.54 5.76 17.28
C GLU A 141 -0.51 6.47 16.39
N VAL A 142 0.78 6.31 16.69
CA VAL A 142 1.87 6.88 15.88
C VAL A 142 1.86 6.33 14.45
N ALA A 143 1.63 5.04 14.27
CA ALA A 143 1.56 4.42 12.95
C ALA A 143 0.40 4.99 12.10
N LEU A 144 -0.77 5.19 12.70
CA LEU A 144 -1.93 5.79 12.02
C LEU A 144 -1.65 7.24 11.63
N GLU A 145 -1.11 8.05 12.53
CA GLU A 145 -0.72 9.44 12.25
C GLU A 145 0.27 9.53 11.09
N MET A 146 1.29 8.66 11.10
CA MET A 146 2.25 8.57 10.00
C MET A 146 1.60 8.14 8.69
N ILE A 147 0.69 7.17 8.68
CA ILE A 147 -0.05 6.78 7.47
C ILE A 147 -0.84 7.97 6.91
N PHE A 148 -1.57 8.70 7.76
CA PHE A 148 -2.30 9.90 7.34
C PHE A 148 -1.35 10.97 6.81
N PHE A 149 -0.20 11.17 7.45
CA PHE A 149 0.83 12.08 6.97
C PHE A 149 1.34 11.67 5.58
N VAL A 150 1.63 10.38 5.34
CA VAL A 150 2.04 9.88 4.02
C VAL A 150 0.96 10.15 2.98
N LEU A 151 -0.30 9.84 3.28
CA LEU A 151 -1.42 10.09 2.37
C LEU A 151 -1.59 11.59 2.07
N PHE A 152 -1.41 12.44 3.08
CA PHE A 152 -1.44 13.89 2.93
C PHE A 152 -0.31 14.39 2.03
N VAL A 153 0.95 13.99 2.29
CA VAL A 153 2.11 14.38 1.48
C VAL A 153 1.93 13.95 0.02
N VAL A 154 1.50 12.70 -0.22
CA VAL A 154 1.25 12.20 -1.58
C VAL A 154 0.17 13.02 -2.28
N SER A 155 -0.94 13.30 -1.58
CA SER A 155 -2.03 14.11 -2.13
C SER A 155 -1.58 15.54 -2.47
N LEU A 156 -0.78 16.16 -1.59
CA LEU A 156 -0.25 17.50 -1.80
C LEU A 156 0.70 17.56 -3.01
N ILE A 157 1.61 16.57 -3.16
CA ILE A 157 2.47 16.44 -4.34
C ILE A 157 1.62 16.27 -5.61
N CYS A 158 0.54 15.47 -5.53
CA CYS A 158 -0.36 15.28 -6.67
C CYS A 158 -1.03 16.59 -7.09
N ILE A 159 -1.51 17.37 -6.13
CA ILE A 159 -2.18 18.65 -6.38
C ILE A 159 -1.20 19.69 -6.94
N LEU A 160 -0.04 19.87 -6.31
CA LEU A 160 0.95 20.85 -6.75
C LEU A 160 1.43 20.60 -8.17
N THR A 161 1.72 19.33 -8.49
CA THR A 161 2.21 18.96 -9.82
C THR A 161 1.13 19.17 -10.89
N TYR A 162 -0.14 18.95 -10.54
CA TYR A 162 -1.28 19.24 -11.41
C TYR A 162 -1.44 20.75 -11.68
N TYR A 163 -1.39 21.59 -10.64
CA TYR A 163 -1.49 23.05 -10.79
C TYR A 163 -0.32 23.65 -11.58
N LEU A 164 0.92 23.21 -11.32
CA LEU A 164 2.08 23.65 -12.07
C LEU A 164 1.96 23.35 -13.56
N LYS A 165 1.42 22.18 -13.93
CA LYS A 165 1.16 21.81 -15.32
C LYS A 165 0.19 22.77 -16.00
N ILE A 166 -0.89 23.15 -15.32
CA ILE A 166 -1.87 24.12 -15.84
C ILE A 166 -1.23 25.49 -16.08
N ILE A 167 -0.43 25.97 -15.12
CA ILE A 167 0.22 27.29 -15.23
C ILE A 167 1.20 27.32 -16.41
N PHE A 168 2.01 26.27 -16.58
CA PHE A 168 2.94 26.16 -17.70
C PHE A 168 2.22 26.12 -19.06
N LEU A 169 1.13 25.35 -19.17
CA LEU A 169 0.34 25.29 -20.40
C LEU A 169 -0.34 26.62 -20.76
N ARG A 170 -0.68 27.44 -19.75
CA ARG A 170 -1.22 28.80 -19.98
C ARG A 170 -0.16 29.83 -20.39
N ARG A 171 1.12 29.63 -20.06
CA ARG A 171 2.23 30.53 -20.46
C ARG A 171 2.80 30.21 -21.84
N ALA A 172 2.51 29.04 -22.39
CA ALA A 172 2.99 28.58 -23.70
C ALA A 172 2.02 28.89 -24.86
N LYS A 173 0.87 29.52 -24.55
CA LYS A 173 -0.06 30.11 -25.52
C LYS A 173 0.06 31.62 -25.44
#